data_AF-A0A4R6P3Q8-F1
#
_entry.id   AF-A0A4R6P3Q8-F1
#
_cell.length_a   1.000
_cell.length_b   1.000
_cell.length_c   1.000
_cell.angle_alpha   90.00
_cell.angle_beta   90.00
_cell.angle_gamma   90.00
#
_symmetry.space_group_name_H-M   'P 1'
#
loop_
_entity.id
_entity.type
_entity.pdbx_description
1 polymer ?
#
loop_
_entity_poly.entity_id
_entity_poly.type
_entity_poly.pdbx_seq_one_letter_code
_entity_poly.pdbx_strand_id
1 'polypeptide(L)'
;MKTLGLLTAAVAVTTVMVAGPANADITDAVGFVDTTDNGGEEGFSDYAIDINHPGSCLVVQNHTGGRVRMRLDYPTSRGSWSFGHDDVKIVTREGNAVKSPSGRWHVRVNPPINPVWTYDAKRNTSWGCNGSWVLSMN
;
A
#
# COMPACT_ATOMS: atom_id res chain seq x y z
N MET A 1 -52.41 6.45 19.94
CA MET A 1 -52.45 7.29 21.15
C MET A 1 -51.21 6.99 21.99
N LYS A 2 -50.48 8.04 22.40
CA LYS A 2 -49.51 8.11 23.53
C LYS A 2 -48.26 7.20 23.43
N THR A 3 -47.03 7.64 23.70
CA THR A 3 -46.59 8.69 24.64
C THR A 3 -45.16 9.15 24.26
N LEU A 4 -44.97 10.47 24.18
CA LEU A 4 -43.66 11.13 24.35
C LEU A 4 -43.34 11.23 25.85
N GLY A 5 -42.05 11.18 26.18
CA GLY A 5 -41.49 11.67 27.44
C GLY A 5 -40.06 11.17 27.60
N LEU A 6 -39.08 11.91 28.10
CA LEU A 6 -38.99 13.27 28.62
C LEU A 6 -37.48 13.60 28.59
N LEU A 7 -37.10 14.84 28.29
CA LEU A 7 -35.73 15.36 28.46
C LEU A 7 -35.44 15.72 29.93
N THR A 8 -34.14 15.91 30.20
CA THR A 8 -33.48 16.69 31.28
C THR A 8 -32.86 15.91 32.45
N ALA A 9 -31.55 16.04 32.61
CA ALA A 9 -30.93 16.88 33.65
C ALA A 9 -29.40 16.89 33.47
N ALA A 10 -28.78 18.02 33.82
CA ALA A 10 -27.39 18.36 33.54
C ALA A 10 -26.59 18.58 34.85
N VAL A 11 -25.26 18.68 34.68
CA VAL A 11 -24.24 19.39 35.50
C VAL A 11 -23.73 18.70 36.78
N ALA A 12 -22.41 18.48 36.85
CA ALA A 12 -21.51 19.15 37.82
C ALA A 12 -20.03 18.80 37.57
N VAL A 13 -19.23 19.85 37.39
CA VAL A 13 -17.75 19.82 37.44
C VAL A 13 -17.32 20.27 38.83
N THR A 14 -16.40 19.53 39.47
CA THR A 14 -15.48 20.11 40.48
C THR A 14 -14.28 19.19 40.70
N THR A 15 -13.08 19.74 40.51
CA THR A 15 -11.77 19.15 40.82
C THR A 15 -11.34 19.53 42.24
N VAL A 16 -10.67 18.61 42.97
CA VAL A 16 -9.76 18.96 44.06
C VAL A 16 -8.55 18.03 44.05
N MET A 17 -7.37 18.64 44.07
CA MET A 17 -6.04 18.03 44.11
C MET A 17 -5.69 17.60 45.54
N VAL A 18 -5.08 16.41 45.69
CA VAL A 18 -4.20 16.09 46.83
C VAL A 18 -2.91 15.50 46.26
N ALA A 19 -1.83 16.27 46.39
CA ALA A 19 -0.47 15.82 46.14
C ALA A 19 0.11 15.19 47.42
N GLY A 20 0.75 14.04 47.26
CA GLY A 20 1.63 13.42 48.24
C GLY A 20 2.83 12.81 47.50
N PRO A 21 4.09 13.08 47.91
CA PRO A 21 5.27 12.73 47.11
C PRO A 21 5.87 11.40 47.58
N ALA A 22 6.41 10.61 46.64
CA ALA A 22 7.79 10.12 46.66
C ALA A 22 8.01 9.00 45.63
N ASN A 23 8.69 9.38 44.56
CA ASN A 23 9.82 8.67 43.95
C ASN A 23 9.58 7.22 43.47
N ALA A 24 9.20 7.10 42.20
CA ALA A 24 9.75 6.05 41.35
C ALA A 24 10.57 6.71 40.23
N ASP A 25 11.75 6.13 40.08
CA ASP A 25 12.92 6.49 39.31
C ASP A 25 12.67 6.72 37.80
N ILE A 26 13.58 7.47 37.20
CA ILE A 26 13.58 8.00 35.85
C ILE A 26 13.64 6.87 34.79
N THR A 27 12.74 6.86 33.79
CA THR A 27 13.09 6.94 32.34
C THR A 27 11.85 6.80 31.44
N ASP A 28 11.66 7.83 30.62
CA ASP A 28 10.96 7.90 29.32
C ASP A 28 9.47 7.50 29.24
N ALA A 29 8.61 8.51 29.30
CA ALA A 29 7.23 8.39 28.81
C ALA A 29 7.27 8.38 27.29
N VAL A 30 7.38 7.19 26.69
CA VAL A 30 7.02 6.99 25.28
C VAL A 30 5.56 7.42 25.12
N GLY A 31 5.39 8.54 24.42
CA GLY A 31 4.09 9.08 24.08
C GLY A 31 3.22 8.01 23.43
N PHE A 32 1.96 8.01 23.84
CA PHE A 32 0.86 7.21 23.31
C PHE A 32 1.10 6.81 21.85
N VAL A 33 1.36 5.52 21.64
CA VAL A 33 1.28 4.89 20.33
C VAL A 33 -0.16 5.07 19.88
N ASP A 34 -0.35 6.03 18.98
CA ASP A 34 -1.50 6.03 18.09
C ASP A 34 -1.30 4.84 17.15
N THR A 35 -1.80 3.68 17.59
CA THR A 35 -1.81 2.44 16.81
C THR A 35 -2.78 2.64 15.65
N THR A 36 -2.35 3.38 14.64
CA THR A 36 -2.91 3.24 13.30
C THR A 36 -2.53 1.84 12.83
N ASP A 37 -3.53 1.04 12.48
CA ASP A 37 -3.44 -0.32 11.93
C ASP A 37 -2.34 -0.48 10.85
N ASN A 38 -1.09 -0.69 11.26
CA ASN A 38 0.01 -1.10 10.40
C ASN A 38 0.12 -2.63 10.45
N GLY A 39 -0.87 -3.29 9.85
CA GLY A 39 -0.85 -4.74 9.64
C GLY A 39 0.26 -5.16 8.67
N GLY A 40 1.47 -5.37 9.19
CA GLY A 40 2.55 -6.15 8.57
C GLY A 40 3.16 -5.54 7.31
N GLU A 41 3.98 -4.50 7.48
CA GLU A 41 4.94 -4.05 6.46
C GLU A 41 6.21 -4.91 6.41
N GLU A 42 6.37 -5.85 7.36
CA GLU A 42 7.54 -6.73 7.43
C GLU A 42 7.66 -7.61 6.17
N GLY A 43 8.80 -7.49 5.49
CA GLY A 43 9.20 -8.36 4.39
C GLY A 43 8.88 -7.89 2.97
N PHE A 44 8.28 -6.70 2.79
CA PHE A 44 8.17 -6.08 1.46
C PHE A 44 9.37 -5.17 1.17
N SER A 45 9.91 -5.27 -0.04
CA SER A 45 10.95 -4.37 -0.57
C SER A 45 10.40 -3.48 -1.68
N ASP A 46 10.83 -2.23 -1.69
CA ASP A 46 10.37 -1.19 -2.60
C ASP A 46 11.23 -1.11 -3.88
N TYR A 47 10.57 -1.06 -5.04
CA TYR A 47 11.22 -0.97 -6.34
C TYR A 47 10.49 0.03 -7.23
N ALA A 48 11.24 0.89 -7.92
CA ALA A 48 10.67 1.92 -8.77
C ALA A 48 11.40 2.07 -10.10
N ILE A 49 10.64 2.54 -11.10
CA ILE A 49 11.18 3.10 -12.33
C ILE A 49 10.61 4.51 -12.51
N ASP A 50 11.48 5.51 -12.46
CA ASP A 50 11.11 6.92 -12.49
C ASP A 50 11.33 7.56 -13.87
N ILE A 51 10.94 6.85 -14.92
CA ILE A 51 11.03 7.32 -16.31
C ILE A 51 9.62 7.51 -16.88
N ASN A 52 9.42 8.64 -17.54
CA ASN A 52 8.12 9.11 -17.98
C ASN A 52 7.63 8.38 -19.25
N HIS A 53 6.59 7.56 -19.13
CA HIS A 53 5.88 6.91 -20.23
C HIS A 53 4.36 6.91 -19.97
N PRO A 54 3.70 8.07 -20.10
CA PRO A 54 2.31 8.27 -19.69
C PRO A 54 1.36 7.25 -20.33
N GLY A 55 0.45 6.71 -19.53
CA GLY A 55 -0.53 5.72 -19.99
C GLY A 55 0.07 4.33 -20.22
N SER A 56 1.32 4.09 -19.85
CA SER A 56 1.90 2.75 -19.86
C SER A 56 1.18 1.82 -18.89
N CYS A 57 1.19 0.54 -19.21
CA CYS A 57 0.77 -0.54 -18.32
C CYS A 57 1.97 -1.22 -17.66
N LEU A 58 1.72 -2.03 -16.64
CA LEU A 58 2.74 -2.85 -16.00
C LEU A 58 2.55 -4.32 -16.35
N VAL A 59 3.60 -4.94 -16.85
CA VAL A 59 3.73 -6.40 -16.97
C VAL A 59 4.77 -6.89 -15.98
N VAL A 60 4.44 -7.95 -15.28
CA VAL A 60 5.34 -8.63 -14.36
C VAL A 60 5.76 -9.97 -14.96
N GLN A 61 7.05 -10.26 -14.89
CA GLN A 61 7.64 -11.55 -15.23
C GLN A 61 8.35 -12.07 -13.99
N ASN A 62 7.88 -13.19 -13.43
CA ASN A 62 8.47 -13.77 -12.24
C ASN A 62 9.40 -14.94 -12.60
N HIS A 63 10.69 -14.68 -12.71
CA HIS A 63 11.72 -15.71 -12.90
C HIS A 63 12.36 -16.17 -11.57
N THR A 64 11.86 -15.69 -10.43
CA THR A 64 12.31 -16.19 -9.13
C THR A 64 11.89 -17.66 -8.97
N GLY A 65 12.59 -18.43 -8.14
CA GLY A 65 12.25 -19.84 -7.87
C GLY A 65 10.95 -20.06 -7.05
N GLY A 66 10.12 -19.04 -6.85
CA GLY A 66 8.96 -19.11 -5.96
C GLY A 66 7.83 -18.16 -6.33
N ARG A 67 6.82 -18.10 -5.45
CA ARG A 67 5.71 -17.14 -5.59
C ARG A 67 6.12 -15.79 -5.04
N VAL A 68 5.86 -14.74 -5.82
CA VAL A 68 6.08 -13.36 -5.43
C VAL A 68 4.75 -12.62 -5.27
N ARG A 69 4.61 -11.86 -4.19
CA ARG A 69 3.48 -10.95 -3.96
C ARG A 69 3.94 -9.54 -4.27
N MET A 70 3.17 -8.82 -5.08
CA MET A 70 3.39 -7.42 -5.40
C MET A 70 2.23 -6.58 -4.87
N ARG A 71 2.52 -5.37 -4.41
CA ARG A 71 1.56 -4.32 -4.07
C ARG A 71 1.89 -3.07 -4.86
N LEU A 72 0.86 -2.35 -5.27
CA LEU A 72 0.96 -1.01 -5.83
C LEU A 72 0.34 -0.01 -4.87
N ASP A 73 1.15 0.97 -4.47
CA ASP A 73 0.74 2.08 -3.60
C ASP A 73 0.70 3.41 -4.40
N TYR A 74 0.33 3.35 -5.68
CA TYR A 74 0.28 4.51 -6.57
C TYR A 74 -1.09 5.21 -6.51
N PRO A 75 -1.18 6.56 -6.55
CA PRO A 75 -2.36 7.32 -6.09
C PRO A 75 -3.69 7.01 -6.80
N THR A 76 -3.69 6.46 -8.01
CA THR A 76 -4.92 6.10 -8.74
C THR A 76 -5.26 4.62 -8.69
N SER A 77 -4.36 3.75 -8.22
CA SER A 77 -4.59 2.31 -8.20
C SER A 77 -3.84 1.64 -7.04
N ARG A 78 -4.59 1.34 -5.98
CA ARG A 78 -4.18 0.38 -4.96
C ARG A 78 -4.52 -1.03 -5.40
N GLY A 79 -3.68 -2.00 -5.05
CA GLY A 79 -3.97 -3.41 -5.28
C GLY A 79 -2.82 -4.33 -4.87
N SER A 80 -3.12 -5.62 -4.81
CA SER A 80 -2.11 -6.66 -4.60
C SER A 80 -2.30 -7.80 -5.60
N TRP A 81 -1.20 -8.29 -6.13
CA TRP A 81 -1.14 -9.37 -7.10
C TRP A 81 -0.17 -10.44 -6.61
N SER A 82 -0.45 -11.68 -6.97
CA SER A 82 0.46 -12.81 -6.72
C SER A 82 0.86 -13.43 -8.05
N PHE A 83 2.15 -13.67 -8.20
CA PHE A 83 2.76 -14.26 -9.39
C PHE A 83 3.45 -15.55 -8.97
N GLY A 84 3.07 -16.67 -9.56
CA GLY A 84 3.78 -17.94 -9.41
C GLY A 84 5.13 -17.92 -10.13
N HIS A 85 5.94 -18.96 -9.92
CA HIS A 85 7.17 -19.17 -10.69
C HIS A 85 6.84 -19.20 -12.19
N ASP A 86 7.65 -18.50 -12.99
CA ASP A 86 7.54 -18.30 -14.43
C ASP A 86 6.25 -17.63 -14.93
N ASP A 87 5.48 -16.99 -14.05
CA ASP A 87 4.33 -16.20 -14.47
C ASP A 87 4.75 -14.96 -15.27
N VAL A 88 4.10 -14.74 -16.41
CA VAL A 88 4.19 -13.50 -17.20
C VAL A 88 2.80 -12.91 -17.39
N LYS A 89 2.48 -11.83 -16.67
CA LYS A 89 1.11 -11.30 -16.62
C LYS A 89 1.07 -9.77 -16.60
N ILE A 90 0.13 -9.20 -17.34
CA ILE A 90 -0.25 -7.79 -17.20
C ILE A 90 -1.01 -7.59 -15.89
N VAL A 91 -0.71 -6.50 -15.20
CA VAL A 91 -1.41 -6.09 -13.99
C VAL A 91 -2.80 -5.60 -14.37
N THR A 92 -3.83 -6.26 -13.84
CA THR A 92 -5.24 -5.92 -14.12
C THR A 92 -6.01 -5.70 -12.83
N ARG A 93 -7.08 -4.91 -12.93
CA ARG A 93 -8.08 -4.71 -11.89
C ARG A 93 -9.47 -4.76 -12.54
N GLU A 94 -10.35 -5.60 -12.00
CA GLU A 94 -11.72 -5.77 -12.53
C GLU A 94 -11.73 -6.04 -14.05
N GLY A 95 -10.77 -6.84 -14.52
CA GLY A 95 -10.61 -7.19 -15.94
C GLY A 95 -9.92 -6.12 -16.81
N ASN A 96 -9.64 -4.94 -16.28
CA ASN A 96 -9.02 -3.83 -17.01
C ASN A 96 -7.54 -3.70 -16.69
N ALA A 97 -6.73 -3.34 -17.68
CA ALA A 97 -5.31 -3.07 -17.48
C ALA A 97 -5.10 -1.85 -16.56
N VAL A 98 -4.26 -2.01 -15.54
CA VAL A 98 -3.85 -0.88 -14.69
C VAL A 98 -2.85 -0.03 -15.47
N LYS A 99 -3.12 1.27 -15.54
CA LYS A 99 -2.31 2.26 -16.26
C LYS A 99 -1.71 3.27 -15.29
N SER A 100 -0.46 3.64 -15.49
CA SER A 100 0.15 4.76 -14.79
C SER A 100 -0.06 6.06 -15.57
N PRO A 101 -0.77 7.07 -15.03
CA PRO A 101 -0.95 8.36 -15.70
C PRO A 101 0.39 9.05 -16.01
N SER A 102 1.39 8.92 -15.15
CA SER A 102 2.74 9.47 -15.35
C SER A 102 3.69 8.52 -16.07
N GLY A 103 3.32 7.23 -16.19
CA GLY A 103 4.21 6.20 -16.68
C GLY A 103 5.30 5.73 -15.72
N ARG A 104 5.41 6.38 -14.57
CA ARG A 104 6.30 5.97 -13.48
C ARG A 104 5.62 4.86 -12.69
N TRP A 105 6.40 3.92 -12.18
CA TRP A 105 5.89 2.81 -11.38
C TRP A 105 6.67 2.70 -10.08
N HIS A 106 5.93 2.47 -8.99
CA HIS A 106 6.47 2.16 -7.68
C HIS A 106 5.72 0.93 -7.16
N VAL A 107 6.45 -0.13 -6.86
CA VAL A 107 5.90 -1.41 -6.44
C VAL A 107 6.60 -1.89 -5.18
N ARG A 108 5.83 -2.56 -4.32
CA ARG A 108 6.35 -3.25 -3.13
C ARG A 108 6.24 -4.74 -3.35
N VAL A 109 7.32 -5.47 -3.15
CA VAL A 109 7.41 -6.89 -3.51
C VAL A 109 7.91 -7.74 -2.34
N ASN A 110 7.33 -8.93 -2.14
CA ASN A 110 7.76 -9.90 -1.13
C ASN A 110 7.73 -11.33 -1.74
N PRO A 111 8.82 -12.12 -1.67
CA PRO A 111 10.13 -11.77 -1.09
C PRO A 111 10.88 -10.70 -1.89
N PRO A 112 12.01 -10.16 -1.37
CA PRO A 112 12.88 -9.29 -2.14
C PRO A 112 13.36 -9.98 -3.43
N ILE A 113 13.53 -9.19 -4.48
CA ILE A 113 13.89 -9.63 -5.83
C ILE A 113 15.09 -8.85 -6.37
N ASN A 114 15.71 -9.35 -7.44
CA ASN A 114 16.58 -8.54 -8.29
C ASN A 114 15.81 -8.05 -9.52
N PRO A 115 15.34 -6.78 -9.55
CA PRO A 115 14.47 -6.29 -10.61
C PRO A 115 15.26 -5.88 -11.86
N VAL A 116 14.70 -6.18 -13.02
CA VAL A 116 15.11 -5.59 -14.30
C VAL A 116 13.89 -4.92 -14.93
N TRP A 117 14.05 -3.66 -15.32
CA TRP A 117 12.99 -2.88 -15.96
C TRP A 117 13.29 -2.69 -17.44
N THR A 118 12.33 -3.04 -18.29
CA THR A 118 12.39 -2.80 -19.74
C THR A 118 11.10 -2.18 -20.22
N TYR A 119 11.19 -1.17 -21.08
CA TYR A 119 10.02 -0.57 -21.70
C TYR A 119 9.81 -1.13 -23.11
N ASP A 120 8.57 -1.54 -23.42
CA ASP A 120 8.15 -1.92 -24.76
C ASP A 120 6.99 -1.03 -25.21
N ALA A 121 7.25 -0.17 -26.20
CA ALA A 121 6.29 0.79 -26.72
C ALA A 121 5.10 0.16 -27.46
N LYS A 122 5.22 -1.08 -27.95
CA LYS A 122 4.17 -1.74 -28.73
C LYS A 122 3.34 -2.70 -27.90
N ARG A 123 3.83 -3.10 -26.72
CA ARG A 123 3.21 -4.11 -25.89
C ARG A 123 1.91 -3.64 -25.24
N ASN A 124 0.90 -4.53 -25.29
CA ASN A 124 -0.44 -4.34 -24.72
C ASN A 124 -1.19 -3.09 -25.21
N THR A 125 -0.84 -2.57 -26.39
CA THR A 125 -1.58 -1.47 -27.02
C THR A 125 -3.03 -1.82 -27.30
N SER A 126 -3.33 -3.10 -27.59
CA SER A 126 -4.70 -3.63 -27.70
C SER A 126 -5.51 -3.59 -26.40
N TRP A 127 -4.86 -3.43 -25.25
CA TRP A 127 -5.49 -3.25 -23.93
C TRP A 127 -5.65 -1.76 -23.57
N GLY A 128 -5.40 -0.85 -24.52
CA GLY A 128 -5.47 0.59 -24.32
C GLY A 128 -4.29 1.17 -23.54
N CYS A 129 -3.16 0.45 -23.52
CA CYS A 129 -1.89 0.90 -22.94
C CYS A 129 -1.08 1.70 -23.97
N ASN A 130 -0.43 2.79 -23.54
CA ASN A 130 0.58 3.47 -24.34
C ASN A 130 1.95 2.84 -24.08
N GLY A 131 2.15 1.63 -24.58
CA GLY A 131 3.28 0.77 -24.24
C GLY A 131 3.17 0.14 -22.85
N SER A 132 4.18 -0.64 -22.47
CA SER A 132 4.24 -1.31 -21.17
C SER A 132 5.64 -1.29 -20.59
N TRP A 133 5.72 -1.03 -19.29
CA TRP A 133 6.88 -1.42 -18.50
C TRP A 133 6.81 -2.91 -18.19
N VAL A 134 7.95 -3.58 -18.33
CA VAL A 134 8.15 -4.98 -17.98
C VAL A 134 9.09 -5.01 -16.79
N LEU A 135 8.55 -5.47 -15.66
CA LEU A 135 9.31 -5.77 -14.45
C LEU A 135 9.63 -7.26 -14.45
N SER A 136 10.89 -7.60 -14.74
CA SER A 136 11.40 -8.96 -14.60
C SER A 136 12.01 -9.13 -13.22
N MET A 137 11.50 -10.10 -12.47
CA MET A 137 11.87 -10.42 -11.10
C MET A 137 12.76 -11.67 -11.12
N ASN A 138 14.00 -11.57 -10.65
CA ASN A 138 14.96 -12.68 -10.61
C ASN A 138 15.32 -13.04 -9.18
#